data_AF-A0A5B2Z022-F1
#
_entry.id   AF-A0A5B2Z022-F1
#
_cell.length_a   1.000
_cell.length_b   1.000
_cell.length_c   1.000
_cell.angle_alpha   90.00
_cell.angle_beta   90.00
_cell.angle_gamma   90.00
#
_symmetry.space_group_name_H-M   'P 1'
#
loop_
_entity.id
_entity.type
_entity.pdbx_description
1 polymer ?
#
loop_
_entity_poly.entity_id
_entity_poly.type
_entity_poly.pdbx_seq_one_letter_code
_entity_poly.pdbx_strand_id
1 'polypeptide(L)'
;MRVLLMFDLPVETKKQRRVYSKFRKRLIEDGFLMMQYSIYIKSVINKDAANQTIKKVNTFLPQEGHVRALMITEKQYQHMQILLGEENHNIELLGDNRTIIF
;
A
#
# COMPACT_ATOMS: atom_id res chain seq x y z
N MET A 1 -9.94 -7.46 5.43
CA MET A 1 -9.37 -6.27 6.11
C MET A 1 -8.31 -5.71 5.18
N ARG A 2 -8.01 -4.41 5.25
CA ARG A 2 -6.95 -3.84 4.42
C ARG A 2 -5.87 -3.18 5.27
N VAL A 3 -4.63 -3.28 4.80
CA VAL A 3 -3.49 -2.50 5.32
C VAL A 3 -3.25 -1.36 4.35
N LEU A 4 -3.46 -0.14 4.82
CA LEU A 4 -3.09 1.08 4.13
C LEU A 4 -1.67 1.46 4.55
N LEU A 5 -0.79 1.67 3.58
CA LEU A 5 0.58 2.10 3.79
C LEU A 5 0.77 3.47 3.14
N MET A 6 1.19 4.45 3.94
CA MET A 6 1.43 5.82 3.51
C MET A 6 2.89 6.14 3.72
N PHE A 7 3.54 6.78 2.76
CA PHE A 7 4.94 7.15 2.92
C PHE A 7 5.28 8.50 2.28
N ASP A 8 6.28 9.15 2.84
CA ASP A 8 6.92 10.32 2.26
C ASP A 8 8.43 10.10 2.30
N LEU A 9 9.04 9.91 1.14
CA LEU A 9 10.45 9.60 1.02
C LEU A 9 11.14 10.72 0.23
N PRO A 10 12.35 11.13 0.61
CA PRO A 10 13.07 12.15 -0.13
C PRO A 10 13.44 11.63 -1.54
N VAL A 11 13.52 12.54 -2.51
CA VAL A 11 13.76 12.22 -3.94
C VAL A 11 14.71 13.20 -4.67
N GLU A 12 15.39 14.08 -3.93
CA GLU A 12 16.24 15.14 -4.49
C GLU A 12 17.50 14.58 -5.15
N THR A 13 18.12 13.58 -4.53
CA THR A 13 19.35 12.96 -5.04
C THR A 13 19.09 11.69 -5.87
N LYS A 14 20.04 11.32 -6.74
CA LYS A 14 19.97 10.05 -7.48
C LYS A 14 19.89 8.83 -6.54
N LYS A 15 20.56 8.89 -5.38
CA LYS A 15 20.52 7.82 -4.36
C LYS A 15 19.12 7.69 -3.77
N GLN A 16 18.53 8.81 -3.37
CA GLN A 16 17.18 8.88 -2.82
C GLN A 16 16.12 8.35 -3.81
N ARG A 17 16.18 8.75 -5.08
CA ARG A 17 15.29 8.20 -6.13
C ARG A 17 15.44 6.68 -6.31
N ARG A 18 16.65 6.14 -6.21
CA ARG A 18 16.88 4.68 -6.26
C ARG A 18 16.25 3.97 -5.06
N VAL A 19 16.36 4.55 -3.86
CA VAL A 19 15.75 4.02 -2.64
C VAL A 19 14.22 4.03 -2.76
N TYR A 20 13.63 5.14 -3.20
CA TYR A 20 12.20 5.25 -3.50
C TYR A 20 11.74 4.14 -4.45
N SER A 21 12.41 4.00 -5.60
CA SER A 21 12.03 3.00 -6.61
C SER A 21 12.15 1.58 -6.08
N LYS A 22 13.19 1.28 -5.28
CA LYS A 22 13.37 -0.04 -4.65
C LYS A 22 12.26 -0.33 -3.63
N PHE A 23 11.94 0.64 -2.77
CA PHE A 23 10.88 0.49 -1.77
C PHE A 23 9.52 0.26 -2.44
N ARG A 24 9.17 1.09 -3.42
CA ARG A 24 7.95 0.93 -4.23
C ARG A 24 7.88 -0.44 -4.90
N LYS A 25 8.97 -0.86 -5.56
CA LYS A 25 9.03 -2.18 -6.21
C LYS A 25 8.75 -3.29 -5.21
N ARG A 26 9.35 -3.21 -4.02
CA ARG A 26 9.16 -4.22 -2.98
C ARG A 26 7.73 -4.29 -2.46
N LEU A 27 7.04 -3.14 -2.34
CA LEU A 27 5.62 -3.12 -2.00
C LEU A 27 4.77 -3.85 -3.04
N ILE A 28 5.01 -3.57 -4.33
CA ILE A 28 4.28 -4.22 -5.43
C ILE A 28 4.55 -5.73 -5.45
N GLU A 29 5.81 -6.15 -5.31
CA GLU A 29 6.19 -7.57 -5.19
C GLU A 29 5.49 -8.26 -4.00
N ASP A 30 5.25 -7.51 -2.92
CA ASP A 30 4.52 -7.99 -1.74
C ASP A 30 2.98 -7.92 -1.88
N GLY A 31 2.46 -7.59 -3.06
CA GLY A 31 1.03 -7.58 -3.36
C GLY A 31 0.30 -6.34 -2.84
N PHE A 32 1.01 -5.24 -2.60
CA PHE A 32 0.36 -3.94 -2.41
C PHE A 32 -0.02 -3.33 -3.76
N LEU A 33 -1.22 -2.77 -3.83
CA LEU A 33 -1.66 -1.96 -4.95
C LEU A 33 -1.53 -0.48 -4.64
N MET A 34 -1.17 0.31 -5.64
CA MET A 34 -1.07 1.76 -5.54
C MET A 34 -2.48 2.37 -5.61
N MET A 35 -2.93 2.99 -4.54
CA MET A 35 -4.22 3.69 -4.48
C MET A 35 -4.09 5.13 -4.98
N GLN A 36 -3.10 5.85 -4.47
CA GLN A 36 -2.75 7.20 -4.87
C GLN A 36 -1.22 7.34 -4.81
N TYR A 37 -0.68 8.49 -5.23
CA TYR A 37 0.73 8.78 -4.99
C TYR A 37 1.04 8.62 -3.50
N SER A 38 2.13 7.90 -3.21
CA SER A 38 2.57 7.65 -1.85
C SER A 38 1.61 6.87 -0.93
N ILE A 39 0.50 6.34 -1.46
CA ILE A 39 -0.49 5.58 -0.69
C ILE A 39 -0.75 4.23 -1.37
N TYR A 40 -0.48 3.16 -0.65
CA TYR A 40 -0.60 1.78 -1.11
C TYR A 40 -1.54 0.99 -0.21
N ILE A 41 -2.22 0.00 -0.75
CA ILE A 41 -3.18 -0.82 -0.01
C ILE A 41 -2.98 -2.30 -0.31
N LYS A 42 -3.16 -3.14 0.70
CA LYS A 42 -3.18 -4.60 0.56
C LYS A 42 -4.36 -5.21 1.27
N SER A 43 -5.14 -6.02 0.57
CA SER A 43 -6.21 -6.83 1.15
C SER A 43 -5.63 -8.05 1.87
N VAL A 44 -6.12 -8.31 3.08
CA VAL A 44 -5.69 -9.40 3.94
C VAL A 44 -6.89 -10.06 4.62
N ILE A 45 -6.77 -11.36 4.87
CA ILE A 45 -7.88 -12.20 5.36
C ILE A 45 -8.30 -11.87 6.80
N ASN A 46 -7.37 -11.47 7.66
CA ASN A 46 -7.61 -11.22 9.08
C ASN A 46 -6.51 -10.30 9.68
N LYS A 47 -6.65 -10.01 10.98
CA LYS A 47 -5.73 -9.15 11.73
C LYS A 47 -4.32 -9.73 11.83
N ASP A 48 -4.17 -11.05 11.94
CA ASP A 48 -2.85 -11.68 12.03
C ASP A 48 -2.08 -11.57 10.71
N ALA A 49 -2.75 -11.78 9.59
CA ALA A 49 -2.19 -11.53 8.26
C ALA A 49 -1.83 -10.05 8.04
N ALA A 50 -2.62 -9.12 8.60
CA ALA A 50 -2.29 -7.70 8.61
C ALA A 50 -1.00 -7.42 9.40
N ASN A 51 -0.89 -7.96 10.62
CA ASN A 51 0.30 -7.82 11.46
C ASN A 51 1.55 -8.44 10.81
N GLN A 52 1.42 -9.61 10.19
CA GLN A 52 2.51 -10.25 9.44
C GLN A 52 2.93 -9.41 8.24
N THR A 53 1.97 -8.82 7.52
CA THR A 53 2.25 -7.90 6.41
C THR A 53 3.06 -6.69 6.89
N ILE A 54 2.66 -6.05 8.00
CA ILE A 54 3.39 -4.91 8.57
C ILE A 54 4.79 -5.33 9.04
N LYS A 55 4.91 -6.48 9.73
CA LYS A 55 6.21 -7.04 10.12
C LYS A 55 7.12 -7.28 8.91
N LYS A 56 6.58 -7.75 7.80
CA LYS A 56 7.33 -7.94 6.56
C LYS A 56 7.80 -6.61 5.97
N VAL A 57 6.94 -5.58 5.94
CA VAL A 57 7.33 -4.22 5.50
C VAL A 57 8.48 -3.67 6.34
N ASN A 58 8.47 -3.90 7.66
CA ASN A 58 9.56 -3.47 8.55
C ASN A 58 10.93 -4.02 8.15
N THR A 59 11.01 -5.16 7.44
CA THR A 59 12.30 -5.77 7.03
C THR A 59 12.99 -5.03 5.88
N PHE A 60 12.29 -4.14 5.16
CA PHE A 60 12.83 -3.43 4.00
C PHE A 60 12.54 -1.93 4.03
N LEU A 61 12.30 -1.36 5.21
CA LEU A 61 12.12 0.09 5.36
C LEU A 61 13.35 0.86 4.86
N PRO A 62 13.13 2.02 4.22
CA PRO A 62 14.21 2.93 3.88
C PRO A 62 14.79 3.57 5.15
N GLN A 63 16.05 4.04 5.07
CA GLN A 63 16.73 4.70 6.20
C GLN A 63 16.27 6.14 6.43
N GLU A 64 15.65 6.77 5.42
CA GLU A 64 15.20 8.16 5.44
C GLU A 64 13.72 8.22 5.04
N GLY A 65 13.03 9.26 5.51
CA GLY A 65 11.62 9.54 5.22
C GLY A 65 10.66 9.06 6.31
N HIS A 66 9.37 9.11 5.99
CA HIS A 66 8.27 8.78 6.88
C HIS A 66 7.46 7.64 6.28
N VAL A 67 7.20 6.58 7.06
CA VAL A 67 6.35 5.46 6.64
C VAL A 67 5.36 5.15 7.76
N ARG A 68 4.08 5.05 7.43
CA ARG A 68 2.99 4.77 8.36
C ARG A 68 2.12 3.65 7.80
N ALA A 69 1.62 2.80 8.69
CA ALA A 69 0.65 1.78 8.36
C ALA A 69 -0.64 1.99 9.16
N LEU A 70 -1.78 1.82 8.51
CA LEU A 70 -3.10 1.83 9.14
C LEU A 70 -3.86 0.57 8.74
N MET A 71 -4.39 -0.15 9.72
CA MET A 71 -5.29 -1.27 9.47
C MET A 71 -6.73 -0.77 9.46
N ILE A 72 -7.46 -1.07 8.40
CA ILE A 72 -8.88 -0.73 8.25
C ILE A 72 -9.70 -1.99 7.95
N THR A 73 -10.95 -2.01 8.38
CA THR A 73 -11.90 -3.06 8.00
C THR A 73 -12.32 -2.90 6.55
N GLU A 74 -12.81 -3.97 5.89
CA GLU A 74 -13.40 -3.82 4.54
C GLU A 74 -14.57 -2.85 4.56
N LYS A 75 -15.39 -2.89 5.61
CA LYS A 75 -16.52 -1.97 5.78
C LYS A 75 -16.05 -0.52 5.83
N GLN A 76 -15.01 -0.20 6.61
CA GLN A 76 -14.45 1.16 6.63
C GLN A 76 -13.88 1.57 5.27
N TYR A 77 -13.22 0.65 4.57
CA TYR A 77 -12.72 0.90 3.22
C TYR A 77 -13.84 1.22 2.22
N GLN A 78 -14.92 0.42 2.22
CA GLN A 78 -16.08 0.61 1.35
C GLN A 78 -16.85 1.91 1.62
N HIS A 79 -16.77 2.45 2.85
CA HIS A 79 -17.35 3.76 3.18
C HIS A 79 -16.42 4.94 2.86
N MET A 80 -15.24 4.69 2.27
CA MET A 80 -14.36 5.78 1.84
C MET A 80 -15.07 6.60 0.76
N GLN A 81 -15.20 7.91 1.02
CA GLN A 81 -15.83 8.80 0.06
C GLN A 81 -14.79 9.36 -0.89
N ILE A 82 -15.04 9.24 -2.20
CA ILE A 82 -14.26 9.90 -3.24
C ILE A 82 -14.89 11.28 -3.45
N LEU A 83 -14.19 12.32 -2.99
CA LEU A 83 -14.67 13.71 -3.12
C LEU A 83 -14.32 14.31 -4.49
N LEU A 84 -13.32 13.75 -5.19
CA LEU A 84 -12.85 14.19 -6.51
C LEU A 84 -12.12 13.05 -7.23
N GLY A 85 -12.36 12.91 -8.54
CA GLY A 85 -11.81 11.84 -9.37
C GLY A 85 -12.63 10.56 -9.32
N GLU A 86 -12.09 9.49 -9.88
CA GLU A 86 -12.72 8.17 -9.96
C GLU A 86 -11.89 7.11 -9.21
N GLU A 87 -12.54 6.01 -8.80
CA GLU A 87 -11.81 4.90 -8.20
C GLU A 87 -10.90 4.24 -9.22
N ASN A 88 -9.71 3.83 -8.79
CA ASN A 88 -8.78 3.13 -9.68
C ASN A 88 -9.36 1.76 -10.04
N HIS A 89 -9.60 1.52 -11.33
CA HIS A 89 -10.21 0.29 -11.83
C HIS A 89 -9.49 -0.99 -11.36
N ASN A 90 -8.16 -0.96 -11.19
CA ASN A 90 -7.41 -2.12 -10.68
C ASN A 90 -7.73 -2.43 -9.21
N ILE A 91 -8.14 -1.43 -8.43
CA ILE A 91 -8.54 -1.59 -7.02
C ILE A 91 -9.99 -2.01 -6.91
N GLU A 92 -10.84 -1.55 -7.84
CA GLU A 92 -12.22 -1.97 -7.98
C GLU A 92 -12.30 -3.49 -8.25
N LEU A 93 -11.45 -4.01 -9.14
CA LEU A 93 -11.33 -5.45 -9.44
C LEU A 93 -10.94 -6.30 -8.21
N LEU A 94 -10.24 -5.74 -7.22
CA LEU A 94 -9.96 -6.44 -5.94
C LEU A 94 -11.19 -6.58 -5.04
N GLY A 95 -12.19 -5.70 -5.19
CA GLY A 95 -13.41 -5.71 -4.39
C GLY A 95 -14.17 -7.02 -4.52
N ASP A 96 -14.22 -7.55 -5.74
CA ASP A 96 -14.93 -8.79 -6.06
C ASP A 96 -14.00 -10.02 -6.09
N ASN A 97 -12.74 -9.86 -6.50
CA ASN A 97 -11.77 -10.96 -6.61
C ASN A 97 -10.52 -10.69 -5.78
N ARG A 98 -10.23 -11.58 -4.81
CA ARG A 98 -9.04 -11.49 -3.94
C ARG A 98 -7.70 -11.76 -4.66
N THR A 99 -7.71 -11.86 -5.99
CA THR A 99 -6.54 -12.14 -6.81
C THR A 99 -6.71 -11.43 -8.14
N ILE A 100 -5.78 -10.53 -8.47
CA ILE A 100 -5.63 -10.01 -9.83
C ILE A 100 -4.65 -10.94 -10.53
N ILE A 101 -5.12 -11.62 -11.57
CA ILE A 101 -4.26 -12.35 -12.49
C ILE A 101 -3.80 -11.32 -13.53
N PHE A 102 -2.49 -11.10 -13.62
CA PHE A 102 -1.86 -10.30 -14.67
C PHE A 102 -1.77 -11.09 -15.96
#